data_AF-A0A954X2F7-F1
#
_entry.id   AF-A0A954X2F7-F1
#
_cell.length_a   1.000
_cell.length_b   1.000
_cell.length_c   1.000
_cell.angle_alpha   90.00
_cell.angle_beta   90.00
_cell.angle_gamma   90.00
#
_symmetry.space_group_name_H-M   'P 1'
#
loop_
_entity.id
_entity.type
_entity.pdbx_description
1 polymer ?
#
loop_
_entity_poly.entity_id
_entity_poly.type
_entity_poly.pdbx_seq_one_letter_code
_entity_poly.pdbx_strand_id
1 'polypeptide(L)'
;MKDLSADHNLIEGRVYNAPLHDTSMKVPGGGLLSTASDLVRLATAANTGKLLGDELRQQMWTVQKTTSGKETGYGLGWQLATRSGRNMISHGGAQAGTSTMFVLVPDTGTSVAIMCNMQGLQFRNLAAQIASLVQPPAPPTNYDDAVAKLRAAIQHEVEQKRLPAISISLVDDQCVVWAEGFGHQDAARQTPATAETVYRVGSVSKLFTDIAVLQLVEQGRLDLDADVRQYLPQFQPQSPDGIPLTLRQMMSHRSGLVRESPVGNYFDPDEPTLDATVASLNDTSLVYKPETKTKYSNAAIAVVGAVLERELDGSHPDQVRRTILDPLKMDRSSFVVTDEVRPQLATGWMRTYDGRRFEAPTFL
;
A
#
# COMPACT_ATOMS: atom_id res chain seq x y z
N MET A 1 -28.05 -8.77 -7.81
CA MET A 1 -26.58 -8.71 -7.83
C MET A 1 -26.22 -7.25 -7.62
N LYS A 2 -25.47 -6.88 -6.57
CA LYS A 2 -25.13 -5.48 -6.28
C LYS A 2 -24.35 -4.89 -7.48
N ASP A 3 -24.69 -3.70 -7.95
CA ASP A 3 -23.94 -3.07 -9.04
C ASP A 3 -22.77 -2.31 -8.42
N LEU A 4 -21.53 -2.81 -8.58
CA LEU A 4 -20.36 -2.16 -7.97
C LEU A 4 -19.91 -0.91 -8.74
N SER A 5 -20.57 -0.56 -9.85
CA SER A 5 -20.20 0.60 -10.67
C SER A 5 -20.56 1.95 -10.05
N ALA A 6 -21.56 2.01 -9.16
CA ALA A 6 -22.09 3.26 -8.62
C ALA A 6 -21.45 3.67 -7.28
N ASP A 7 -20.85 2.73 -6.55
CA ASP A 7 -20.41 2.94 -5.16
C ASP A 7 -19.07 3.67 -5.04
N HIS A 8 -18.25 3.69 -6.09
CA HIS A 8 -16.90 4.28 -6.02
C HIS A 8 -16.89 5.81 -5.95
N ASN A 9 -17.99 6.45 -6.36
CA ASN A 9 -18.20 7.88 -6.20
C ASN A 9 -18.91 8.24 -4.87
N LEU A 10 -19.14 7.28 -3.97
CA LEU A 10 -19.85 7.53 -2.72
C LEU A 10 -18.89 7.55 -1.52
N ILE A 11 -18.85 8.69 -0.85
CA ILE A 11 -18.27 8.86 0.50
C ILE A 11 -19.41 9.29 1.42
N GLU A 12 -19.69 8.54 2.49
CA GLU A 12 -20.83 8.82 3.39
C GLU A 12 -22.19 8.91 2.66
N GLY A 13 -22.36 8.13 1.60
CA GLY A 13 -23.57 8.13 0.78
C GLY A 13 -23.77 9.39 -0.08
N ARG A 14 -22.75 10.26 -0.21
CA ARG A 14 -22.76 11.43 -1.09
C ARG A 14 -21.95 11.17 -2.35
N VAL A 15 -22.52 11.52 -3.50
CA VAL A 15 -21.84 11.45 -4.81
C VAL A 15 -20.76 12.53 -4.87
N TYR A 16 -19.52 12.12 -5.07
CA TYR A 16 -18.40 12.97 -5.42
C TYR A 16 -18.11 12.81 -6.91
N ASN A 17 -17.91 13.94 -7.60
CA ASN A 17 -17.45 13.92 -8.99
C ASN A 17 -15.93 13.68 -8.99
N ALA A 18 -15.53 12.44 -9.23
CA ALA A 18 -14.14 12.13 -9.57
C ALA A 18 -13.75 12.96 -10.83
N PRO A 19 -12.64 13.71 -10.79
CA PRO A 19 -12.11 14.35 -11.99
C PRO A 19 -11.76 13.29 -13.05
N LEU A 20 -11.56 13.74 -14.30
CA LEU A 20 -10.90 12.90 -15.29
C LEU A 20 -9.52 12.52 -14.75
N HIS A 21 -9.35 11.23 -14.47
CA HIS A 21 -8.10 10.56 -14.12
C HIS A 21 -7.89 10.23 -12.63
N ASP A 22 -8.93 9.89 -11.88
CA ASP A 22 -8.83 9.62 -10.45
C ASP A 22 -8.24 8.22 -10.11
N THR A 23 -6.95 8.19 -9.75
CA THR A 23 -6.32 6.96 -9.21
C THR A 23 -6.93 6.49 -7.89
N SER A 24 -7.68 7.33 -7.20
CA SER A 24 -8.43 6.99 -5.98
C SER A 24 -9.50 5.93 -6.28
N MET A 25 -9.97 5.84 -7.54
CA MET A 25 -10.84 4.79 -8.10
C MET A 25 -10.10 3.49 -8.46
N LYS A 26 -8.75 3.44 -8.39
CA LYS A 26 -7.93 2.19 -8.54
C LYS A 26 -7.81 1.48 -7.19
N VAL A 27 -8.97 1.38 -6.53
CA VAL A 27 -9.20 1.32 -5.10
C VAL A 27 -8.38 0.24 -4.36
N PRO A 28 -8.33 -1.03 -4.79
CA PRO A 28 -7.68 -2.04 -3.94
C PRO A 28 -6.15 -2.04 -4.05
N GLY A 29 -5.59 -1.49 -5.14
CA GLY A 29 -4.21 -1.71 -5.54
C GLY A 29 -3.26 -0.52 -5.37
N GLY A 30 -3.77 0.72 -5.38
CA GLY A 30 -2.89 1.89 -5.49
C GLY A 30 -3.50 3.27 -5.25
N GLY A 31 -4.75 3.40 -4.80
CA GLY A 31 -5.43 4.69 -4.70
C GLY A 31 -5.14 5.53 -3.45
N LEU A 32 -4.38 5.02 -2.47
CA LEU A 32 -4.24 5.69 -1.19
C LEU A 32 -3.29 6.90 -1.25
N LEU A 33 -3.75 7.99 -0.64
CA LEU A 33 -2.98 9.15 -0.22
C LEU A 33 -2.66 9.03 1.27
N SER A 34 -1.45 9.39 1.69
CA SER A 34 -1.06 9.30 3.11
C SER A 34 0.14 10.20 3.41
N THR A 35 0.47 10.31 4.70
CA THR A 35 1.70 10.92 5.22
C THR A 35 2.68 9.87 5.76
N ALA A 36 3.93 10.26 5.99
CA ALA A 36 4.92 9.37 6.59
C ALA A 36 4.53 9.03 8.04
N SER A 37 3.95 10.00 8.76
CA SER A 37 3.48 9.84 10.13
C SER A 37 2.26 8.90 10.21
N ASP A 38 1.34 8.97 9.26
CA ASP A 38 0.20 8.05 9.20
C ASP A 38 0.63 6.60 8.89
N LEU A 39 1.60 6.39 8.00
CA LEU A 39 2.09 5.04 7.71
C LEU A 39 2.75 4.38 8.93
N VAL A 40 3.49 5.14 9.76
CA VAL A 40 4.04 4.55 11.00
C VAL A 40 2.97 4.27 12.06
N ARG A 41 1.86 5.04 12.10
CA ARG A 41 0.68 4.71 12.94
C ARG A 41 0.06 3.38 12.52
N LEU A 42 -0.06 3.12 11.23
CA LEU A 42 -0.48 1.80 10.70
C LEU A 42 0.47 0.69 11.16
N ALA A 43 1.79 0.91 11.10
CA ALA A 43 2.79 -0.08 11.55
C ALA A 43 2.60 -0.46 13.01
N THR A 44 2.52 0.54 13.88
CA THR A 44 2.31 0.33 15.32
C THR A 44 0.99 -0.41 15.56
N ALA A 45 -0.08 -0.04 14.86
CA ALA A 45 -1.38 -0.69 15.03
C ALA A 45 -1.40 -2.15 14.54
N ALA A 46 -0.77 -2.42 13.39
CA ALA A 46 -0.58 -3.78 12.88
C ALA A 46 0.29 -4.61 13.83
N ASN A 47 1.24 -3.99 14.54
CA ASN A 47 2.12 -4.68 15.50
C ASN A 47 1.54 -4.88 16.90
N THR A 48 0.55 -4.09 17.32
CA THR A 48 0.01 -4.15 18.69
C THR A 48 -1.28 -4.95 18.80
N GLY A 49 -1.77 -5.51 17.69
CA GLY A 49 -3.06 -6.22 17.66
C GLY A 49 -4.28 -5.29 17.63
N LYS A 50 -4.08 -4.00 17.36
CA LYS A 50 -5.17 -3.01 17.30
C LYS A 50 -6.08 -3.19 16.06
N LEU A 51 -5.55 -3.78 14.99
CA LEU A 51 -6.28 -3.97 13.72
C LEU A 51 -6.84 -5.37 13.51
N LEU A 52 -6.15 -6.39 14.02
CA LEU A 52 -6.42 -7.81 13.85
C LEU A 52 -5.99 -8.53 15.13
N GLY A 53 -6.71 -9.58 15.52
CA GLY A 53 -6.33 -10.49 16.59
C GLY A 53 -5.04 -11.27 16.27
N ASP A 54 -4.46 -11.87 17.31
CA ASP A 54 -3.12 -12.46 17.25
C ASP A 54 -2.96 -13.55 16.18
N GLU A 55 -3.98 -14.39 16.00
CA GLU A 55 -3.94 -15.47 15.00
C GLU A 55 -3.83 -14.91 13.58
N LEU A 56 -4.72 -13.99 13.20
CA LEU A 56 -4.71 -13.40 11.86
C LEU A 56 -3.50 -12.49 11.65
N ARG A 57 -3.04 -11.79 12.68
CA ARG A 57 -1.79 -11.03 12.64
C ARG A 57 -0.59 -11.96 12.36
N GLN A 58 -0.52 -13.12 13.01
CA GLN A 58 0.52 -14.11 12.74
C GLN A 58 0.39 -14.69 11.32
N GLN A 59 -0.82 -15.00 10.86
CA GLN A 59 -1.05 -15.48 9.49
C GLN A 59 -0.65 -14.43 8.44
N MET A 60 -0.98 -13.15 8.66
CA MET A 60 -0.65 -12.03 7.78
C MET A 60 0.86 -11.93 7.52
N TRP A 61 1.67 -12.28 8.52
CA TRP A 61 3.13 -12.24 8.47
C TRP A 61 3.80 -13.61 8.32
N THR A 62 3.02 -14.66 8.08
CA THR A 62 3.61 -15.97 7.82
C THR A 62 4.09 -16.04 6.37
N VAL A 63 5.39 -16.30 6.18
CA VAL A 63 5.98 -16.47 4.85
C VAL A 63 5.31 -17.63 4.14
N GLN A 64 4.70 -17.33 2.99
CA GLN A 64 4.09 -18.32 2.14
C GLN A 64 5.15 -19.10 1.37
N LYS A 65 4.85 -20.35 1.04
CA LYS A 65 5.75 -21.27 0.31
C LYS A 65 5.15 -21.67 -1.02
N THR A 66 5.97 -21.93 -2.02
CA THR A 66 5.50 -22.57 -3.25
C THR A 66 5.14 -24.04 -2.98
N THR A 67 4.47 -24.69 -3.92
CA THR A 67 4.20 -26.14 -3.85
C THR A 67 5.48 -26.99 -3.77
N SER A 68 6.62 -26.46 -4.20
CA SER A 68 7.93 -27.11 -4.03
C SER A 68 8.58 -26.87 -2.65
N GLY A 69 7.88 -26.20 -1.73
CA GLY A 69 8.38 -25.85 -0.40
C GLY A 69 9.29 -24.63 -0.33
N LYS A 70 9.52 -23.93 -1.45
CA LYS A 70 10.39 -22.75 -1.50
C LYS A 70 9.70 -21.54 -0.88
N GLU A 71 10.36 -20.87 0.06
CA GLU A 71 9.87 -19.62 0.63
C GLU A 71 9.79 -18.49 -0.41
N THR A 72 8.71 -17.72 -0.34
CA THR A 72 8.39 -16.70 -1.35
C THR A 72 8.83 -15.29 -0.96
N GLY A 73 9.16 -15.07 0.32
CA GLY A 73 9.39 -13.74 0.88
C GLY A 73 8.13 -12.88 0.96
N TYR A 74 6.94 -13.47 0.82
CA TYR A 74 5.65 -12.79 0.97
C TYR A 74 4.78 -13.46 2.02
N GLY A 75 4.09 -12.64 2.82
CA GLY A 75 2.93 -13.00 3.63
C GLY A 75 1.65 -12.62 2.89
N LEU A 76 0.61 -12.25 3.63
CA LEU A 76 -0.63 -11.70 3.06
C LEU A 76 -0.46 -10.19 2.91
N GLY A 77 -0.15 -9.72 1.70
CA GLY A 77 0.09 -8.30 1.42
C GLY A 77 1.49 -7.79 1.76
N TRP A 78 2.27 -8.50 2.60
CA TRP A 78 3.56 -8.01 3.10
C TRP A 78 4.76 -8.72 2.48
N GLN A 79 5.87 -8.00 2.33
CA GLN A 79 7.18 -8.58 2.04
C GLN A 79 7.94 -8.83 3.32
N LEU A 80 8.51 -10.02 3.44
CA LEU A 80 9.28 -10.45 4.61
C LEU A 80 10.71 -10.76 4.21
N ALA A 81 11.64 -10.28 5.03
CA ALA A 81 13.06 -10.57 4.90
C ALA A 81 13.73 -10.55 6.26
N THR A 82 14.76 -11.38 6.43
CA THR A 82 15.68 -11.25 7.54
C THR A 82 16.85 -10.36 7.11
N ARG A 83 17.11 -9.27 7.83
CA ARG A 83 18.26 -8.38 7.58
C ARG A 83 18.97 -8.08 8.89
N SER A 84 20.29 -8.25 8.89
CA SER A 84 21.13 -8.07 10.09
C SER A 84 20.60 -8.83 11.31
N GLY A 85 20.16 -10.09 11.09
CA GLY A 85 19.61 -10.96 12.14
C GLY A 85 18.20 -10.63 12.61
N ARG A 86 17.51 -9.64 12.01
CA ARG A 86 16.16 -9.22 12.40
C ARG A 86 15.13 -9.49 11.33
N ASN A 87 13.95 -9.92 11.75
CA ASN A 87 12.80 -10.06 10.87
C ASN A 87 12.26 -8.67 10.55
N MET A 88 12.16 -8.39 9.25
CA MET A 88 11.62 -7.14 8.73
C MET A 88 10.42 -7.45 7.87
N ILE A 89 9.34 -6.71 8.14
CA ILE A 89 8.10 -6.73 7.39
C ILE A 89 8.03 -5.40 6.67
N SER A 90 7.72 -5.42 5.39
CA SER A 90 7.84 -4.22 4.58
C SER A 90 6.91 -4.21 3.40
N HIS A 91 6.64 -3.02 2.89
CA HIS A 91 5.98 -2.87 1.60
C HIS A 91 6.49 -1.61 0.89
N GLY A 92 6.76 -1.74 -0.40
CA GLY A 92 7.16 -0.63 -1.25
C GLY A 92 5.97 -0.13 -2.07
N GLY A 93 6.00 1.15 -2.42
CA GLY A 93 5.03 1.77 -3.29
C GLY A 93 5.71 2.61 -4.35
N ALA A 94 5.32 2.43 -5.60
CA ALA A 94 5.82 3.25 -6.70
C ALA A 94 4.66 3.54 -7.65
N GLN A 95 4.51 4.80 -8.00
CA GLN A 95 3.59 5.29 -9.01
C GLN A 95 4.20 6.52 -9.69
N ALA A 96 3.56 6.99 -10.74
CA ALA A 96 3.93 8.25 -11.36
C ALA A 96 3.93 9.36 -10.28
N GLY A 97 5.05 10.07 -10.18
CA GLY A 97 5.20 11.15 -9.20
C GLY A 97 5.45 10.73 -7.76
N THR A 98 5.65 9.45 -7.43
CA THR A 98 5.90 9.04 -6.04
C THR A 98 6.80 7.82 -5.90
N SER A 99 7.56 7.79 -4.81
CA SER A 99 8.26 6.61 -4.31
C SER A 99 8.07 6.52 -2.81
N THR A 100 7.63 5.36 -2.33
CA THR A 100 7.32 5.09 -0.92
C THR A 100 8.00 3.80 -0.48
N MET A 101 8.53 3.79 0.74
CA MET A 101 8.97 2.58 1.41
C MET A 101 8.55 2.60 2.87
N PHE A 102 8.03 1.48 3.32
CA PHE A 102 7.52 1.27 4.65
C PHE A 102 8.09 -0.02 5.24
N VAL A 103 8.66 0.05 6.44
CA VAL A 103 9.32 -1.07 7.13
C VAL A 103 8.86 -1.10 8.59
N LEU A 104 8.63 -2.31 9.12
CA LEU A 104 8.36 -2.64 10.51
C LEU A 104 9.30 -3.78 10.95
N VAL A 105 9.85 -3.67 12.16
CA VAL A 105 10.62 -4.71 12.85
C VAL A 105 9.80 -5.17 14.06
N PRO A 106 9.00 -6.24 13.93
CA PRO A 106 7.99 -6.61 14.94
C PRO A 106 8.54 -6.76 16.35
N ASP A 107 9.69 -7.42 16.49
CA ASP A 107 10.35 -7.72 17.77
C ASP A 107 10.66 -6.49 18.63
N THR A 108 10.75 -5.31 18.01
CA THR A 108 11.06 -4.03 18.68
C THR A 108 9.97 -2.98 18.53
N GLY A 109 8.96 -3.24 17.71
CA GLY A 109 8.01 -2.22 17.24
C GLY A 109 8.63 -1.10 16.39
N THR A 110 9.92 -1.18 16.05
CA THR A 110 10.59 -0.17 15.21
C THR A 110 9.92 -0.08 13.85
N SER A 111 9.53 1.12 13.42
CA SER A 111 9.04 1.32 12.05
C SER A 111 9.60 2.56 11.39
N VAL A 112 9.72 2.50 10.06
CA VAL A 112 10.23 3.59 9.24
C VAL A 112 9.34 3.74 8.01
N ALA A 113 8.85 4.96 7.78
CA ALA A 113 8.21 5.36 6.54
C ALA A 113 9.04 6.44 5.85
N ILE A 114 9.34 6.24 4.56
CA ILE A 114 10.04 7.22 3.70
C ILE A 114 9.20 7.44 2.45
N MET A 115 8.88 8.70 2.16
CA MET A 115 8.01 9.10 1.07
C MET A 115 8.66 10.23 0.28
N CYS A 116 8.54 10.19 -1.04
CA CYS A 116 9.07 11.23 -1.91
C CYS A 116 8.10 11.48 -3.06
N ASN A 117 7.83 12.74 -3.40
CA ASN A 117 7.00 13.13 -4.54
C ASN A 117 7.76 13.03 -5.88
N MET A 118 8.58 12.00 -6.02
CA MET A 118 9.32 11.72 -7.23
C MET A 118 9.35 10.22 -7.52
N GLN A 119 9.10 9.85 -8.76
CA GLN A 119 9.12 8.45 -9.18
C GLN A 119 10.55 7.87 -9.24
N GLY A 120 10.64 6.55 -9.10
CA GLY A 120 11.84 5.78 -9.45
C GLY A 120 12.94 5.76 -8.38
N LEU A 121 12.68 6.27 -7.18
CA LEU A 121 13.62 6.20 -6.06
C LEU A 121 13.48 4.88 -5.30
N GLN A 122 14.60 4.38 -4.78
CA GLN A 122 14.67 3.10 -4.07
C GLN A 122 15.07 3.32 -2.62
N PHE A 123 14.11 3.23 -1.70
CA PHE A 123 14.34 3.51 -0.28
C PHE A 123 14.53 2.26 0.59
N ARG A 124 14.37 1.04 0.05
CA ARG A 124 14.39 -0.20 0.84
C ARG A 124 15.64 -0.37 1.70
N ASN A 125 16.82 -0.17 1.12
CA ASN A 125 18.07 -0.34 1.85
C ASN A 125 18.26 0.76 2.90
N LEU A 126 17.90 2.01 2.57
CA LEU A 126 17.95 3.13 3.50
C LEU A 126 17.02 2.90 4.69
N ALA A 127 15.74 2.56 4.44
CA ALA A 127 14.77 2.28 5.48
C ALA A 127 15.21 1.12 6.39
N ALA A 128 15.75 0.04 5.82
CA ALA A 128 16.29 -1.08 6.59
C ALA A 128 17.52 -0.69 7.45
N GLN A 129 18.40 0.18 6.93
CA GLN A 129 19.54 0.70 7.68
C GLN A 129 19.09 1.60 8.83
N ILE A 130 18.13 2.50 8.60
CA ILE A 130 17.56 3.38 9.64
C ILE A 130 16.88 2.54 10.71
N ALA A 131 16.02 1.59 10.34
CA ALA A 131 15.38 0.67 11.27
C ALA A 131 16.41 -0.14 12.07
N SER A 132 17.61 -0.36 11.50
CA SER A 132 18.66 -1.10 12.19
C SER A 132 19.38 -0.30 13.30
N LEU A 133 19.22 1.02 13.33
CA LEU A 133 19.81 1.90 14.35
C LEU A 133 19.13 1.73 15.71
N VAL A 134 17.83 1.42 15.71
CA VAL A 134 17.08 1.09 16.93
C VAL A 134 17.53 -0.28 17.42
N GLN A 135 17.98 -0.41 18.67
CA GLN A 135 18.40 -1.69 19.24
C GLN A 135 17.37 -2.20 20.25
N PRO A 136 16.95 -3.50 20.19
CA PRO A 136 16.13 -4.13 21.23
C PRO A 136 16.81 -4.07 22.62
N PRO A 137 16.04 -4.14 23.71
CA PRO A 137 15.86 -3.07 24.68
C PRO A 137 17.10 -2.77 25.56
N ALA A 138 17.39 -1.48 25.71
CA ALA A 138 18.20 -0.84 26.75
C ALA A 138 17.54 0.53 27.09
N PRO A 139 18.03 1.37 28.05
CA PRO A 139 17.34 2.60 28.49
C PRO A 139 17.02 3.56 27.32
N PRO A 140 16.16 4.59 27.51
CA PRO A 140 15.73 5.48 26.44
C PRO A 140 16.90 5.85 25.53
N THR A 141 16.84 5.35 24.30
CA THR A 141 17.91 5.54 23.33
C THR A 141 17.85 6.99 22.88
N ASN A 142 18.93 7.72 23.05
CA ASN A 142 19.04 9.05 22.47
C ASN A 142 19.35 8.90 20.97
N TYR A 143 18.40 9.34 20.13
CA TYR A 143 18.51 9.30 18.68
C TYR A 143 19.13 10.58 18.07
N ASP A 144 19.43 11.61 18.85
CA ASP A 144 19.84 12.94 18.36
C ASP A 144 21.03 12.89 17.39
N ASP A 145 22.10 12.17 17.72
CA ASP A 145 23.30 12.06 16.87
C ASP A 145 23.00 11.30 15.57
N ALA A 146 22.24 10.21 15.66
CA ALA A 146 21.81 9.44 14.49
C ALA A 146 20.90 10.27 13.58
N VAL A 147 19.93 10.98 14.16
CA VAL A 147 19.02 11.89 13.47
C VAL A 147 19.80 13.04 12.84
N ALA A 148 20.78 13.65 13.53
CA ALA A 148 21.60 14.71 12.97
C ALA A 148 22.40 14.25 11.75
N LYS A 149 23.01 13.06 11.81
CA LYS A 149 23.74 12.46 10.68
C LYS A 149 22.81 12.12 9.51
N LEU A 150 21.65 11.52 9.79
CA LEU A 150 20.65 11.19 8.77
C LEU A 150 20.08 12.45 8.13
N ARG A 151 19.79 13.50 8.91
CA ARG A 151 19.34 14.80 8.43
C ARG A 151 20.36 15.39 7.46
N ALA A 152 21.65 15.42 7.83
CA ALA A 152 22.70 15.92 6.97
C ALA A 152 22.83 15.11 5.67
N ALA A 153 22.75 13.77 5.77
CA ALA A 153 22.81 12.88 4.60
C ALA A 153 21.61 13.06 3.67
N ILE A 154 20.38 13.14 4.20
CA ILE A 154 19.16 13.35 3.41
C ILE A 154 19.17 14.73 2.77
N GLN A 155 19.59 15.77 3.50
CA GLN A 155 19.74 17.12 2.94
C GLN A 155 20.70 17.13 1.75
N HIS A 156 21.87 16.49 1.89
CA HIS A 156 22.82 16.34 0.80
C HIS A 156 22.21 15.60 -0.40
N GLU A 157 21.47 14.52 -0.18
CA GLU A 157 20.78 13.76 -1.24
C GLU A 157 19.69 14.59 -1.93
N VAL A 158 18.92 15.36 -1.17
CA VAL A 158 17.88 16.27 -1.70
C VAL A 158 18.51 17.32 -2.62
N GLU A 159 19.64 17.91 -2.22
CA GLU A 159 20.38 18.88 -3.02
C GLU A 159 21.02 18.26 -4.27
N GLN A 160 21.82 17.20 -4.10
CA GLN A 160 22.57 16.56 -5.19
C GLN A 160 21.64 15.98 -6.25
N LYS A 161 20.57 15.30 -5.82
CA LYS A 161 19.60 14.70 -6.75
C LYS A 161 18.50 15.68 -7.15
N ARG A 162 18.43 16.89 -6.57
CA ARG A 162 17.36 17.87 -6.81
C ARG A 162 15.98 17.26 -6.56
N LEU A 163 15.83 16.61 -5.41
CA LEU A 163 14.58 15.97 -5.00
C LEU A 163 13.59 17.07 -4.59
N PRO A 164 12.32 17.02 -5.00
CA PRO A 164 11.39 18.12 -4.73
C PRO A 164 10.96 18.11 -3.26
N ALA A 165 10.46 16.98 -2.77
CA ALA A 165 10.12 16.77 -1.37
C ALA A 165 10.40 15.33 -0.92
N ILE A 166 10.95 15.17 0.28
CA ILE A 166 11.05 13.88 0.99
C ILE A 166 10.47 14.05 2.39
N SER A 167 9.73 13.05 2.86
CA SER A 167 9.24 12.96 4.23
C SER A 167 9.66 11.65 4.86
N ILE A 168 9.99 11.70 6.14
CA ILE A 168 10.41 10.54 6.92
C ILE A 168 9.74 10.54 8.30
N SER A 169 9.42 9.34 8.78
CA SER A 169 9.06 9.11 10.18
C SER A 169 9.73 7.83 10.68
N LEU A 170 10.31 7.90 11.88
CA LEU A 170 10.94 6.81 12.60
C LEU A 170 10.24 6.65 13.95
N VAL A 171 9.81 5.42 14.22
CA VAL A 171 9.23 5.00 15.49
C VAL A 171 10.17 4.01 16.14
N ASP A 172 10.38 4.19 17.44
CA ASP A 172 10.94 3.20 18.36
C ASP A 172 9.80 2.71 19.26
N ASP A 173 9.45 1.43 19.12
CA ASP A 173 8.25 0.81 19.69
C ASP A 173 6.93 1.55 19.36
N GLN A 174 6.47 2.40 20.28
CA GLN A 174 5.23 3.16 20.17
C GLN A 174 5.49 4.68 20.19
N CYS A 175 6.76 5.10 20.24
CA CYS A 175 7.17 6.49 20.30
C CYS A 175 7.71 6.95 18.95
N VAL A 176 7.12 8.01 18.39
CA VAL A 176 7.73 8.73 17.26
C VAL A 176 8.97 9.45 17.77
N VAL A 177 10.15 8.97 17.38
CA VAL A 177 11.44 9.54 17.81
C VAL A 177 11.99 10.54 16.80
N TRP A 178 11.51 10.49 15.55
CA TRP A 178 11.84 11.49 14.53
C TRP A 178 10.78 11.55 13.43
N ALA A 179 10.36 12.74 13.08
CA ALA A 179 9.45 13.01 11.96
C ALA A 179 9.84 14.34 11.31
N GLU A 180 10.20 14.33 10.03
CA GLU A 180 10.70 15.52 9.35
C GLU A 180 10.41 15.47 7.84
N GLY A 181 10.34 16.65 7.22
CA GLY A 181 10.26 16.80 5.77
C GLY A 181 11.40 17.68 5.25
N PHE A 182 11.79 17.43 4.01
CA PHE A 182 12.91 18.07 3.32
C PHE A 182 12.46 18.53 1.94
N GLY A 183 12.89 19.72 1.53
CA GLY A 183 12.46 20.34 0.27
C GLY A 183 11.08 20.98 0.36
N HIS A 184 10.36 21.06 -0.75
CA HIS A 184 9.09 21.75 -0.88
C HIS A 184 8.03 20.83 -1.50
N GLN A 185 6.90 20.66 -0.81
CA GLN A 185 5.77 19.86 -1.32
C GLN A 185 5.17 20.49 -2.58
N ASP A 186 5.22 21.81 -2.66
CA ASP A 186 4.83 22.63 -3.81
C ASP A 186 5.94 23.64 -4.07
N ALA A 187 6.67 23.43 -5.18
CA ALA A 187 7.78 24.29 -5.55
C ALA A 187 7.32 25.66 -6.07
N ALA A 188 6.12 25.77 -6.65
CA ALA A 188 5.60 27.04 -7.13
C ALA A 188 5.18 27.94 -5.96
N ARG A 189 4.59 27.36 -4.92
CA ARG A 189 4.17 28.06 -3.70
C ARG A 189 5.25 28.12 -2.61
N GLN A 190 6.42 27.51 -2.84
CA GLN A 190 7.51 27.37 -1.86
C GLN A 190 7.01 26.82 -0.51
N THR A 191 6.03 25.92 -0.54
CA THR A 191 5.49 25.32 0.69
C THR A 191 6.46 24.23 1.16
N PRO A 192 7.04 24.33 2.37
CA PRO A 192 8.00 23.36 2.86
C PRO A 192 7.34 21.99 3.04
N ALA A 193 8.09 20.93 2.75
CA ALA A 193 7.66 19.58 3.07
C ALA A 193 7.75 19.33 4.58
N THR A 194 6.83 18.53 5.12
CA THR A 194 6.84 18.07 6.52
C THR A 194 6.53 16.58 6.55
N ALA A 195 6.72 15.90 7.68
CA ALA A 195 6.30 14.51 7.83
C ALA A 195 4.79 14.29 7.57
N GLU A 196 4.00 15.37 7.65
CA GLU A 196 2.56 15.42 7.42
C GLU A 196 2.18 15.91 6.01
N THR A 197 3.16 16.09 5.11
CA THR A 197 2.89 16.28 3.69
C THR A 197 2.26 15.01 3.13
N VAL A 198 1.19 15.17 2.35
CA VAL A 198 0.47 14.05 1.74
C VAL A 198 1.13 13.68 0.42
N TYR A 199 1.34 12.38 0.21
CA TYR A 199 1.77 11.82 -1.07
C TYR A 199 0.86 10.66 -1.46
N ARG A 200 0.80 10.37 -2.76
CA ARG A 200 0.37 9.03 -3.23
C ARG A 200 1.33 7.99 -2.67
N VAL A 201 0.82 6.91 -2.09
CA VAL A 201 1.68 5.84 -1.54
C VAL A 201 1.87 4.65 -2.47
N GLY A 202 1.18 4.63 -3.61
CA GLY A 202 1.23 3.53 -4.55
C GLY A 202 0.84 2.19 -3.93
N SER A 203 1.59 1.14 -4.25
CA SER A 203 1.24 -0.22 -3.85
C SER A 203 1.16 -0.49 -2.34
N VAL A 204 1.60 0.44 -1.47
CA VAL A 204 1.30 0.38 -0.03
C VAL A 204 -0.21 0.36 0.23
N SER A 205 -1.02 0.92 -0.68
CA SER A 205 -2.50 0.85 -0.64
C SER A 205 -3.05 -0.57 -0.45
N LYS A 206 -2.36 -1.58 -1.00
CA LYS A 206 -2.78 -2.99 -0.92
C LYS A 206 -2.93 -3.47 0.52
N LEU A 207 -2.06 -2.98 1.41
CA LEU A 207 -2.08 -3.35 2.82
C LEU A 207 -3.42 -3.00 3.47
N PHE A 208 -4.02 -1.87 3.10
CA PHE A 208 -5.30 -1.43 3.66
C PHE A 208 -6.45 -2.31 3.18
N THR A 209 -6.45 -2.65 1.89
CA THR A 209 -7.39 -3.62 1.32
C THR A 209 -7.25 -4.99 1.97
N ASP A 210 -6.01 -5.48 2.11
CA ASP A 210 -5.73 -6.79 2.67
C ASP A 210 -6.12 -6.85 4.16
N ILE A 211 -5.85 -5.80 4.94
CA ILE A 211 -6.30 -5.71 6.34
C ILE A 211 -7.83 -5.66 6.42
N ALA A 212 -8.51 -4.90 5.56
CA ALA A 212 -9.98 -4.85 5.55
C ALA A 212 -10.59 -6.23 5.22
N VAL A 213 -9.99 -6.97 4.29
CA VAL A 213 -10.37 -8.37 4.01
C VAL A 213 -10.14 -9.26 5.23
N LEU A 214 -8.98 -9.14 5.89
CA LEU A 214 -8.69 -9.92 7.10
C LEU A 214 -9.63 -9.59 8.26
N GLN A 215 -10.10 -8.34 8.38
CA GLN A 215 -11.13 -7.97 9.36
C GLN A 215 -12.47 -8.68 9.08
N LEU A 216 -12.85 -8.86 7.81
CA LEU A 216 -14.04 -9.65 7.45
C LEU A 216 -13.83 -11.15 7.66
N VAL A 217 -12.60 -11.65 7.50
CA VAL A 217 -12.24 -13.04 7.86
C VAL A 217 -12.37 -13.25 9.37
N GLU A 218 -11.89 -12.30 10.18
CA GLU A 218 -12.03 -12.34 11.64
C GLU A 218 -13.50 -12.38 12.10
N GLN A 219 -14.37 -11.69 11.36
CA GLN A 219 -15.82 -11.69 11.58
C GLN A 219 -16.53 -12.95 11.06
N GLY A 220 -15.79 -13.89 10.44
CA GLY A 220 -16.35 -15.11 9.84
C GLY A 220 -17.16 -14.86 8.56
N ARG A 221 -17.01 -13.68 7.94
CA ARG A 221 -17.74 -13.28 6.72
C ARG A 221 -17.03 -13.68 5.44
N LEU A 222 -15.71 -13.76 5.50
CA LEU A 222 -14.86 -14.25 4.42
C LEU A 222 -14.01 -15.43 4.89
N ASP A 223 -13.66 -16.31 3.96
CA ASP A 223 -12.71 -17.39 4.16
C ASP A 223 -11.53 -17.20 3.19
N LEU A 224 -10.30 -17.18 3.74
CA LEU A 224 -9.07 -16.99 2.99
C LEU A 224 -8.80 -18.10 1.97
N ASP A 225 -9.28 -19.31 2.26
CA ASP A 225 -8.97 -20.54 1.54
C ASP A 225 -10.17 -21.08 0.74
N ALA A 226 -11.33 -20.44 0.85
CA ALA A 226 -12.46 -20.71 -0.04
C ALA A 226 -12.16 -20.27 -1.48
N ASP A 227 -12.84 -20.92 -2.43
CA ASP A 227 -12.84 -20.50 -3.83
C ASP A 227 -13.48 -19.11 -3.94
N VAL A 228 -12.77 -18.15 -4.54
CA VAL A 228 -13.29 -16.80 -4.79
C VAL A 228 -14.64 -16.80 -5.53
N ARG A 229 -14.94 -17.83 -6.33
CA ARG A 229 -16.23 -17.96 -7.04
C ARG A 229 -17.44 -18.03 -6.10
N GLN A 230 -17.25 -18.36 -4.83
CA GLN A 230 -18.29 -18.25 -3.81
C GLN A 230 -18.80 -16.80 -3.67
N TYR A 231 -17.90 -15.82 -3.79
CA TYR A 231 -18.21 -14.39 -3.66
C TYR A 231 -18.39 -13.71 -5.02
N LEU A 232 -17.69 -14.20 -6.05
CA LEU A 232 -17.73 -13.69 -7.43
C LEU A 232 -18.06 -14.81 -8.43
N PRO A 233 -19.32 -15.26 -8.55
CA PRO A 233 -19.68 -16.43 -9.38
C PRO A 233 -19.36 -16.29 -10.88
N GLN A 234 -19.28 -15.05 -11.36
CA GLN A 234 -18.94 -14.75 -12.76
C GLN A 234 -17.44 -14.71 -13.02
N PHE A 235 -16.59 -14.75 -11.98
CA PHE A 235 -15.14 -14.73 -12.14
C PHE A 235 -14.62 -16.12 -12.51
N GLN A 236 -14.28 -16.30 -13.78
CA GLN A 236 -13.93 -17.58 -14.40
C GLN A 236 -12.80 -17.41 -15.44
N PRO A 237 -11.60 -16.97 -15.03
CA PRO A 237 -10.43 -16.98 -15.92
C PRO A 237 -10.10 -18.42 -16.35
N GLN A 238 -9.47 -18.57 -17.51
CA GLN A 238 -9.08 -19.89 -18.00
C GLN A 238 -8.01 -20.51 -17.08
N SER A 239 -8.36 -21.58 -16.39
CA SER A 239 -7.50 -22.31 -15.45
C SER A 239 -7.34 -23.76 -15.91
N PRO A 240 -6.28 -24.08 -16.68
CA PRO A 240 -6.07 -25.42 -17.23
C PRO A 240 -6.01 -26.53 -16.17
N ASP A 241 -5.55 -26.20 -14.96
CA ASP A 241 -5.41 -27.14 -13.85
C ASP A 241 -6.70 -27.31 -13.02
N GLY A 242 -7.71 -26.46 -13.21
CA GLY A 242 -8.97 -26.50 -12.45
C GLY A 242 -8.83 -26.21 -10.95
N ILE A 243 -7.67 -25.73 -10.50
CA ILE A 243 -7.41 -25.41 -9.09
C ILE A 243 -8.25 -24.18 -8.69
N PRO A 244 -9.02 -24.24 -7.58
CA PRO A 244 -9.70 -23.09 -7.01
C PRO A 244 -8.72 -21.94 -6.72
N LEU A 245 -9.13 -20.73 -7.09
CA LEU A 245 -8.39 -19.52 -6.73
C LEU A 245 -8.88 -19.05 -5.36
N THR A 246 -7.97 -18.62 -4.48
CA THR A 246 -8.33 -18.19 -3.13
C THR A 246 -7.79 -16.80 -2.81
N LEU A 247 -8.38 -16.13 -1.80
CA LEU A 247 -7.89 -14.83 -1.32
C LEU A 247 -6.44 -14.96 -0.84
N ARG A 248 -6.10 -16.03 -0.10
CA ARG A 248 -4.72 -16.29 0.38
C ARG A 248 -3.72 -16.32 -0.77
N GLN A 249 -4.06 -16.97 -1.89
CA GLN A 249 -3.20 -17.03 -3.06
C GLN A 249 -3.05 -15.65 -3.72
N MET A 250 -4.12 -14.86 -3.80
CA MET A 250 -4.09 -13.55 -4.45
C MET A 250 -3.32 -12.50 -3.63
N MET A 251 -3.60 -12.41 -2.33
CA MET A 251 -2.93 -11.50 -1.38
C MET A 251 -1.44 -11.82 -1.21
N SER A 252 -1.02 -13.06 -1.48
CA SER A 252 0.39 -13.48 -1.47
C SER A 252 1.04 -13.57 -2.86
N HIS A 253 0.36 -13.10 -3.91
CA HIS A 253 0.86 -13.09 -5.28
C HIS A 253 1.23 -14.47 -5.85
N ARG A 254 0.45 -15.50 -5.51
CA ARG A 254 0.63 -16.91 -5.91
C ARG A 254 -0.55 -17.50 -6.70
N SER A 255 -1.55 -16.71 -7.08
CA SER A 255 -2.75 -17.20 -7.80
C SER A 255 -2.50 -17.58 -9.27
N GLY A 256 -1.41 -17.13 -9.87
CA GLY A 256 -1.12 -17.38 -11.30
C GLY A 256 -1.78 -16.39 -12.27
N LEU A 257 -2.73 -15.57 -11.81
CA LEU A 257 -3.39 -14.51 -12.59
C LEU A 257 -2.37 -13.57 -13.25
N VAL A 258 -2.70 -13.01 -14.41
CA VAL A 258 -1.89 -12.00 -15.14
C VAL A 258 -1.45 -10.84 -14.23
N ARG A 259 -0.38 -10.12 -14.60
CA ARG A 259 0.12 -9.01 -13.75
C ARG A 259 -0.90 -7.86 -13.71
N GLU A 260 -1.42 -7.47 -14.86
CA GLU A 260 -2.38 -6.40 -15.07
C GLU A 260 -3.61 -6.98 -15.77
N SER A 261 -4.79 -6.46 -15.47
CA SER A 261 -6.03 -6.81 -16.17
C SER A 261 -6.04 -6.23 -17.60
N PRO A 262 -6.75 -6.84 -18.55
CA PRO A 262 -6.92 -6.23 -19.88
C PRO A 262 -7.57 -4.84 -19.81
N VAL A 263 -8.57 -4.68 -18.94
CA VAL A 263 -9.34 -3.46 -18.71
C VAL A 263 -9.07 -2.95 -17.29
N GLY A 264 -8.92 -1.64 -17.11
CA GLY A 264 -8.72 -1.01 -15.80
C GLY A 264 -7.36 -1.26 -15.19
N ASN A 265 -6.37 -1.63 -16.02
CA ASN A 265 -5.01 -1.76 -15.55
C ASN A 265 -4.42 -0.41 -15.13
N TYR A 266 -3.25 -0.49 -14.50
CA TYR A 266 -2.56 0.69 -14.02
C TYR A 266 -2.31 1.77 -15.10
N PHE A 267 -2.15 1.38 -16.37
CA PHE A 267 -1.87 2.27 -17.50
C PHE A 267 -3.12 2.65 -18.30
N ASP A 268 -4.29 2.17 -17.90
CA ASP A 268 -5.55 2.42 -18.59
C ASP A 268 -6.01 3.88 -18.33
N PRO A 269 -6.24 4.68 -19.38
CA PRO A 269 -6.72 6.05 -19.25
C PRO A 269 -8.24 6.17 -19.06
N ASP A 270 -9.00 5.10 -19.32
CA ASP A 270 -10.47 5.14 -19.40
C ASP A 270 -11.17 4.89 -18.05
N GLU A 271 -10.41 4.46 -17.04
CA GLU A 271 -10.86 4.29 -15.64
C GLU A 271 -12.18 3.52 -15.48
N PRO A 272 -12.24 2.30 -16.00
CA PRO A 272 -13.42 1.47 -15.91
C PRO A 272 -13.68 1.03 -14.46
N THR A 273 -14.91 0.59 -14.21
CA THR A 273 -15.33 0.11 -12.89
C THR A 273 -14.53 -1.12 -12.46
N LEU A 274 -14.48 -1.37 -11.15
CA LEU A 274 -13.85 -2.60 -10.63
C LEU A 274 -14.53 -3.86 -11.17
N ASP A 275 -15.86 -3.85 -11.34
CA ASP A 275 -16.61 -4.95 -11.96
C ASP A 275 -16.15 -5.21 -13.40
N ALA A 276 -16.00 -4.17 -14.23
CA ALA A 276 -15.50 -4.30 -15.61
C ALA A 276 -14.04 -4.78 -15.64
N THR A 277 -13.22 -4.28 -14.72
CA THR A 277 -11.83 -4.71 -14.52
C THR A 277 -11.74 -6.21 -14.22
N VAL A 278 -12.52 -6.69 -13.25
CA VAL A 278 -12.55 -8.11 -12.87
C VAL A 278 -13.17 -8.98 -13.96
N ALA A 279 -14.25 -8.52 -14.61
CA ALA A 279 -14.88 -9.25 -15.71
C ALA A 279 -13.91 -9.48 -16.88
N SER A 280 -13.06 -8.50 -17.20
CA SER A 280 -12.06 -8.61 -18.27
C SER A 280 -11.03 -9.73 -18.05
N LEU A 281 -10.86 -10.21 -16.82
CA LEU A 281 -9.95 -11.31 -16.51
C LEU A 281 -10.47 -12.66 -17.01
N ASN A 282 -11.77 -12.79 -17.29
CA ASN A 282 -12.36 -14.02 -17.83
C ASN A 282 -11.82 -14.38 -19.22
N ASP A 283 -11.36 -13.38 -19.97
CA ASP A 283 -10.74 -13.56 -21.30
C ASP A 283 -9.24 -13.89 -21.21
N THR A 284 -8.71 -14.10 -20.00
CA THR A 284 -7.29 -14.40 -19.76
C THR A 284 -7.08 -15.84 -19.31
N SER A 285 -5.87 -16.35 -19.47
CA SER A 285 -5.43 -17.63 -18.89
C SER A 285 -4.43 -17.42 -17.75
N LEU A 286 -4.45 -18.31 -16.76
CA LEU A 286 -3.43 -18.32 -15.71
C LEU A 286 -2.05 -18.51 -16.33
N VAL A 287 -1.11 -17.64 -15.96
CA VAL A 287 0.27 -17.65 -16.48
C VAL A 287 1.08 -18.78 -15.83
N TYR A 288 0.76 -19.10 -14.58
CA TYR A 288 1.34 -20.21 -13.84
C TYR A 288 0.23 -20.96 -13.11
N LYS A 289 0.44 -22.26 -12.91
CA LYS A 289 -0.35 -23.04 -11.97
C LYS A 289 -0.32 -22.37 -10.59
N PRO A 290 -1.47 -22.21 -9.90
CA PRO A 290 -1.50 -21.62 -8.56
C PRO A 290 -0.47 -22.23 -7.63
N GLU A 291 0.12 -21.39 -6.77
CA GLU A 291 1.10 -21.75 -5.74
C GLU A 291 2.45 -22.27 -6.24
N THR A 292 2.66 -22.47 -7.54
CA THR A 292 3.95 -22.93 -8.06
C THR A 292 5.00 -21.82 -8.13
N LYS A 293 4.57 -20.55 -8.26
CA LYS A 293 5.44 -19.38 -8.38
C LYS A 293 4.82 -18.16 -7.72
N THR A 294 5.69 -17.27 -7.24
CA THR A 294 5.29 -15.89 -6.87
C THR A 294 5.40 -14.99 -8.08
N LYS A 295 4.32 -14.28 -8.39
CA LYS A 295 4.29 -13.25 -9.43
C LYS A 295 3.39 -12.11 -8.98
N TYR A 296 4.00 -10.94 -8.79
CA TYR A 296 3.28 -9.73 -8.46
C TYR A 296 2.13 -9.49 -9.45
N SER A 297 0.93 -9.21 -8.94
CA SER A 297 -0.27 -9.04 -9.74
C SER A 297 -1.18 -7.98 -9.12
N ASN A 298 -1.39 -6.90 -9.87
CA ASN A 298 -2.42 -5.92 -9.59
C ASN A 298 -3.81 -6.48 -9.91
N ALA A 299 -3.92 -7.29 -10.96
CA ALA A 299 -5.17 -7.98 -11.32
C ALA A 299 -5.70 -8.87 -10.18
N ALA A 300 -4.82 -9.64 -9.51
CA ALA A 300 -5.20 -10.45 -8.36
C ALA A 300 -5.74 -9.59 -7.21
N ILE A 301 -5.15 -8.42 -6.99
CA ILE A 301 -5.62 -7.50 -5.95
C ILE A 301 -6.91 -6.77 -6.34
N ALA A 302 -7.15 -6.55 -7.64
CA ALA A 302 -8.46 -6.09 -8.12
C ALA A 302 -9.57 -7.09 -7.76
N VAL A 303 -9.30 -8.39 -7.91
CA VAL A 303 -10.23 -9.44 -7.50
C VAL A 303 -10.43 -9.44 -5.98
N VAL A 304 -9.36 -9.30 -5.18
CA VAL A 304 -9.46 -9.16 -3.71
C VAL A 304 -10.34 -7.97 -3.32
N GLY A 305 -10.16 -6.82 -3.97
CA GLY A 305 -11.01 -5.64 -3.77
C GLY A 305 -12.47 -5.88 -4.14
N ALA A 306 -12.73 -6.59 -5.25
CA ALA A 306 -14.09 -6.89 -5.66
C ALA A 306 -14.78 -7.85 -4.68
N VAL A 307 -14.07 -8.85 -4.13
CA VAL A 307 -14.61 -9.70 -3.06
C VAL A 307 -14.95 -8.86 -1.83
N LEU A 308 -14.05 -7.94 -1.43
CA LEU A 308 -14.31 -7.02 -0.32
C LEU A 308 -15.61 -6.23 -0.57
N GLU A 309 -15.74 -5.53 -1.70
CA GLU A 309 -16.91 -4.69 -1.97
C GLU A 309 -18.24 -5.46 -2.08
N ARG A 310 -18.21 -6.74 -2.48
CA ARG A 310 -19.40 -7.61 -2.47
C ARG A 310 -19.92 -7.85 -1.06
N GLU A 311 -19.03 -7.85 -0.07
CA GLU A 311 -19.35 -8.04 1.34
C GLU A 311 -19.57 -6.72 2.09
N LEU A 312 -19.54 -5.55 1.43
CA LEU A 312 -19.72 -4.27 2.12
C LEU A 312 -21.12 -3.68 1.94
N ASP A 313 -21.65 -3.15 3.04
CA ASP A 313 -22.74 -2.18 3.05
C ASP A 313 -22.16 -0.76 2.88
N GLY A 314 -21.57 -0.49 1.71
CA GLY A 314 -20.90 0.76 1.36
C GLY A 314 -19.77 0.56 0.35
N SER A 315 -18.96 1.60 0.18
CA SER A 315 -17.78 1.59 -0.70
C SER A 315 -16.52 1.12 0.05
N HIS A 316 -15.52 0.63 -0.67
CA HIS A 316 -14.23 0.29 -0.07
C HIS A 316 -13.56 1.48 0.65
N PRO A 317 -13.49 2.70 0.07
CA PRO A 317 -12.91 3.85 0.76
C PRO A 317 -13.58 4.13 2.11
N ASP A 318 -14.90 4.02 2.17
CA ASP A 318 -15.68 4.17 3.40
C ASP A 318 -15.35 3.08 4.43
N GLN A 319 -15.23 1.83 4.01
CA GLN A 319 -14.85 0.73 4.91
C GLN A 319 -13.46 0.97 5.49
N VAL A 320 -12.46 1.23 4.65
CA VAL A 320 -11.09 1.47 5.11
C VAL A 320 -11.03 2.66 6.05
N ARG A 321 -11.74 3.74 5.74
CA ARG A 321 -11.81 4.91 6.62
C ARG A 321 -12.35 4.54 8.00
N ARG A 322 -13.53 3.90 8.05
CA ARG A 322 -14.22 3.59 9.32
C ARG A 322 -13.48 2.56 10.16
N THR A 323 -12.85 1.55 9.56
CA THR A 323 -12.26 0.42 10.30
C THR A 323 -10.74 0.48 10.46
N ILE A 324 -10.06 1.37 9.73
CA ILE A 324 -8.60 1.52 9.77
C ILE A 324 -8.22 2.98 10.01
N LEU A 325 -8.63 3.94 9.17
CA LEU A 325 -8.09 5.31 9.25
C LEU A 325 -8.58 6.07 10.49
N ASP A 326 -9.89 6.13 10.72
CA ASP A 326 -10.49 6.87 11.85
C ASP A 326 -10.03 6.29 13.21
N PRO A 327 -10.03 4.96 13.44
CA PRO A 327 -9.53 4.39 14.71
C PRO A 327 -8.04 4.66 14.97
N LEU A 328 -7.26 4.89 13.91
CA LEU A 328 -5.84 5.19 13.98
C LEU A 328 -5.52 6.69 13.94
N LYS A 329 -6.54 7.54 13.76
CA LYS A 329 -6.40 9.00 13.60
C LYS A 329 -5.49 9.36 12.42
N MET A 330 -5.65 8.63 11.32
CA MET A 330 -4.94 8.90 10.07
C MET A 330 -5.71 9.93 9.24
N ASP A 331 -5.90 11.11 9.83
CA ASP A 331 -6.82 12.15 9.31
C ASP A 331 -6.33 12.79 8.00
N ARG A 332 -5.11 12.48 7.57
CA ARG A 332 -4.49 12.94 6.31
C ARG A 332 -4.31 11.80 5.31
N SER A 333 -4.86 10.63 5.60
CA SER A 333 -4.91 9.50 4.69
C SER A 333 -6.29 9.37 4.07
N SER A 334 -6.34 9.08 2.77
CA SER A 334 -7.62 8.87 2.10
C SER A 334 -7.44 8.15 0.77
N PHE A 335 -8.40 7.29 0.44
CA PHE A 335 -8.56 6.68 -0.89
C PHE A 335 -9.32 7.56 -1.86
N VAL A 336 -9.54 8.83 -1.52
CA VAL A 336 -10.27 9.86 -2.28
C VAL A 336 -9.69 11.24 -1.97
N VAL A 337 -9.62 12.15 -2.95
CA VAL A 337 -9.07 13.50 -2.72
C VAL A 337 -10.10 14.39 -2.02
N THR A 338 -10.08 14.42 -0.68
CA THR A 338 -10.97 15.29 0.12
C THR A 338 -10.47 16.73 0.24
N ASP A 339 -11.31 17.62 0.76
CA ASP A 339 -10.96 19.03 1.01
C ASP A 339 -9.88 19.18 2.10
N GLU A 340 -9.76 18.21 3.02
CA GLU A 340 -8.72 18.17 4.06
C GLU A 340 -7.37 17.73 3.49
N VAL A 341 -7.38 16.78 2.55
CA VAL A 341 -6.19 16.16 1.95
C VAL A 341 -5.61 17.02 0.83
N ARG A 342 -6.47 17.60 -0.01
CA ARG A 342 -6.08 18.36 -1.21
C ARG A 342 -5.04 19.47 -0.94
N PRO A 343 -5.16 20.31 0.12
CA PRO A 343 -4.20 21.40 0.37
C PRO A 343 -2.80 20.91 0.75
N GLN A 344 -2.69 19.65 1.18
CA GLN A 344 -1.45 19.05 1.68
C GLN A 344 -0.80 18.11 0.66
N LEU A 345 -1.50 17.81 -0.44
CA LEU A 345 -1.03 16.90 -1.47
C LEU A 345 0.18 17.50 -2.20
N ALA A 346 1.31 16.82 -2.13
CA ALA A 346 2.51 17.21 -2.83
C ALA A 346 2.35 17.05 -4.35
N THR A 347 2.88 18.01 -5.11
CA THR A 347 3.00 17.90 -6.57
C THR A 347 3.92 16.73 -6.91
N GLY A 348 3.43 15.74 -7.66
CA GLY A 348 4.23 14.58 -8.07
C GLY A 348 5.17 14.94 -9.22
N TRP A 349 6.37 14.34 -9.26
CA TRP A 349 7.37 14.58 -10.30
C TRP A 349 7.86 13.30 -10.96
N MET A 350 7.99 13.34 -12.29
CA MET A 350 8.58 12.29 -13.09
C MET A 350 9.93 12.72 -13.67
N ARG A 351 10.72 11.73 -14.08
CA ARG A 351 11.93 11.95 -14.86
C ARG A 351 11.88 11.14 -16.14
N THR A 352 12.30 11.76 -17.22
CA THR A 352 12.62 11.08 -18.48
C THR A 352 13.94 10.33 -18.37
N TYR A 353 14.21 9.44 -19.33
CA TYR A 353 15.47 8.70 -19.40
C TYR A 353 16.70 9.60 -19.50
N ASP A 354 16.58 10.76 -20.19
CA ASP A 354 17.64 11.77 -20.31
C ASP A 354 17.73 12.73 -19.10
N GLY A 355 17.01 12.45 -18.01
CA GLY A 355 17.12 13.15 -16.74
C GLY A 355 16.30 14.44 -16.62
N ARG A 356 15.53 14.83 -17.63
CA ARG A 356 14.60 15.97 -17.53
C ARG A 356 13.48 15.65 -16.54
N ARG A 357 13.18 16.61 -15.67
CA ARG A 357 12.10 16.52 -14.69
C ARG A 357 10.85 17.21 -15.23
N PHE A 358 9.70 16.58 -15.08
CA PHE A 358 8.40 17.15 -15.42
C PHE A 358 7.38 16.77 -14.35
N GLU A 359 6.33 17.57 -14.22
CA GLU A 359 5.22 17.26 -13.31
C GLU A 359 4.59 15.93 -13.73
N ALA A 360 4.38 15.04 -12.77
CA ALA A 360 3.68 13.80 -13.01
C ALA A 360 2.25 14.13 -13.48
N PRO A 361 1.69 13.36 -14.43
CA PRO A 361 0.28 13.51 -14.74
C PRO A 361 -0.52 13.47 -13.44
N THR A 362 -1.39 14.46 -13.29
CA THR A 362 -2.39 14.46 -12.24
C THR A 362 -3.37 13.35 -12.59
N PHE A 363 -3.10 12.16 -12.06
CA PHE A 363 -4.13 11.16 -11.93
C PHE A 363 -4.95 11.54 -10.69
N LEU A 364 -5.82 12.55 -10.84
CA LEU A 364 -6.60 13.19 -9.80
C LEU A 364 -8.03 12.71 -9.75
#